data_AF-A0A955L2Z0-F1
#
_entry.id   AF-A0A955L2Z0-F1
#
_cell.length_a   1.000
_cell.length_b   1.000
_cell.length_c   1.000
_cell.angle_alpha   90.00
_cell.angle_beta   90.00
_cell.angle_gamma   90.00
#
_symmetry.space_group_name_H-M   'P 1'
#
loop_
_entity.id
_entity.type
_entity.pdbx_description
1 polymer ?
#
loop_
_entity_poly.entity_id
_entity_poly.type
_entity_poly.pdbx_seq_one_letter_code
_entity_poly.pdbx_strand_id
1 'polypeptide(L)'
;MKEQKETKLDKKTTQNPILLIVVSVLLTALFVGGLVYFWQNQQSTKLQKQIDNLEAQVKQEQSLKTQAETEKTDLEETYCKGTWQNGVCILQTCVDSDVNEKPEDIYIKGTVTYTDDSGVSNEVSDECSGSKNQVNEMWCYESPSGTGNYVPGKMVYDCANGCLDGACIK
;
A
#
# COMPACT_ATOMS: atom_id res chain seq x y z
N MET A 1 7.53 77.67 -87.89
CA MET A 1 8.36 76.64 -87.21
C MET A 1 9.05 77.28 -86.01
N LYS A 2 8.69 76.85 -84.79
CA LYS A 2 9.65 76.45 -83.73
C LYS A 2 8.88 75.80 -82.58
N GLU A 3 9.35 74.61 -82.25
CA GLU A 3 8.80 73.58 -81.37
C GLU A 3 8.70 73.99 -79.89
N GLN A 4 7.69 73.45 -79.21
CA GLN A 4 7.69 73.23 -77.77
C GLN A 4 8.53 71.98 -77.45
N LYS A 5 9.40 72.06 -76.43
CA LYS A 5 10.01 70.89 -75.79
C LYS A 5 9.54 70.82 -74.34
N GLU A 6 8.75 69.79 -74.05
CA GLU A 6 8.47 69.32 -72.70
C GLU A 6 9.70 68.57 -72.15
N THR A 7 10.10 68.91 -70.93
CA THR A 7 11.16 68.22 -70.20
C THR A 7 10.54 67.17 -69.29
N LYS A 8 10.75 65.89 -69.61
CA LYS A 8 10.45 64.77 -68.69
C LYS A 8 11.44 64.75 -67.53
N LEU A 9 10.90 64.68 -66.32
CA LEU A 9 11.65 64.52 -65.06
C LEU A 9 11.78 63.03 -64.75
N ASP A 10 12.94 62.43 -65.03
CA ASP A 10 13.28 61.07 -64.58
C ASP A 10 13.90 61.11 -63.17
N LYS A 11 13.20 60.52 -62.20
CA LYS A 11 13.65 60.42 -60.80
C LYS A 11 14.47 59.13 -60.64
N LYS A 12 15.79 59.22 -60.84
CA LYS A 12 16.73 58.11 -60.63
C LYS A 12 17.07 57.99 -59.14
N THR A 13 16.58 56.94 -58.48
CA THR A 13 16.94 56.60 -57.09
C THR A 13 18.38 56.10 -57.04
N THR A 14 19.30 56.91 -56.54
CA THR A 14 20.70 56.53 -56.32
C THR A 14 20.81 55.69 -55.05
N GLN A 15 20.95 54.37 -55.18
CA GLN A 15 21.19 53.45 -54.05
C GLN A 15 22.66 53.54 -53.60
N ASN A 16 22.88 53.75 -52.31
CA ASN A 16 24.21 53.89 -51.71
C ASN A 16 24.84 52.50 -51.47
N PRO A 17 25.97 52.15 -52.09
CA PRO A 17 26.55 50.79 -52.03
C PRO A 17 26.94 50.36 -50.61
N ILE A 18 27.25 51.30 -49.72
CA ILE A 18 27.56 51.03 -48.31
C ILE A 18 26.32 50.49 -47.57
N LEU A 19 25.13 50.99 -47.89
CA LEU A 19 23.88 50.55 -47.28
C LEU A 19 23.56 49.09 -47.64
N LEU A 20 23.85 48.68 -48.89
CA LEU A 20 23.62 47.30 -49.35
C LEU A 20 24.51 46.29 -48.63
N ILE A 21 25.77 46.64 -48.36
CA ILE A 21 26.71 45.77 -47.62
C ILE A 21 26.25 45.59 -46.17
N VAL A 22 25.86 46.67 -45.49
CA VAL A 22 25.38 46.61 -44.09
C VAL A 22 24.11 45.76 -43.97
N VAL A 23 23.16 45.93 -44.90
CA VAL A 23 21.94 45.11 -44.93
C VAL A 23 22.25 43.63 -45.18
N SER A 24 23.21 43.33 -46.07
CA SER A 24 23.63 41.95 -46.33
C SER A 24 24.24 41.27 -45.11
N VAL A 25 25.10 41.97 -44.35
CA VAL A 25 25.74 41.42 -43.14
C VAL A 25 24.72 41.19 -42.01
N LEU A 26 23.73 42.07 -41.88
CA LEU A 26 22.65 41.89 -40.90
C LEU A 26 21.75 40.71 -41.26
N LEU A 27 21.43 40.53 -42.54
CA LEU A 27 20.61 39.40 -42.99
C LEU A 27 21.32 38.05 -42.80
N THR A 28 22.62 37.96 -43.06
CA THR A 28 23.38 36.72 -42.83
C THR A 28 23.50 36.41 -41.34
N ALA A 29 23.73 37.42 -40.49
CA ALA A 29 23.76 37.24 -39.04
C ALA A 29 22.41 36.74 -38.48
N LEU A 30 21.28 37.28 -38.96
CA LEU A 30 19.95 36.82 -38.58
C LEU A 30 19.67 35.38 -39.05
N PHE A 31 20.09 35.03 -40.26
CA PHE A 31 19.94 33.67 -40.78
C PHE A 31 20.76 32.65 -39.97
N VAL A 32 22.02 32.96 -39.68
CA VAL A 32 22.90 32.08 -38.89
C VAL A 32 22.37 31.94 -37.46
N GLY A 33 21.96 33.05 -36.83
CA GLY A 33 21.34 33.03 -35.50
C GLY A 33 20.05 32.21 -35.45
N GLY A 34 19.20 32.34 -36.47
CA GLY A 34 17.96 31.56 -36.59
C GLY A 34 18.19 30.06 -36.75
N LEU A 35 19.19 29.65 -37.55
CA LEU A 35 19.54 28.24 -37.73
C LEU A 35 20.09 27.60 -36.44
N VAL A 36 20.94 28.32 -35.70
CA VAL A 36 21.47 27.85 -34.40
C VAL A 36 20.35 27.71 -33.38
N TYR A 37 19.46 28.71 -33.28
CA TYR A 37 18.30 28.65 -32.40
C TYR A 37 17.36 27.49 -32.74
N PHE A 38 17.07 27.28 -34.03
CA PHE A 38 16.24 26.17 -34.50
C PHE A 38 16.86 24.81 -34.15
N TRP A 39 18.17 24.65 -34.35
CA TRP A 39 18.87 23.41 -34.01
C TRP A 39 18.88 23.13 -32.50
N GLN A 40 19.10 24.16 -31.67
CA GLN A 40 19.04 24.04 -30.22
C GLN A 40 17.63 23.68 -29.73
N ASN A 41 16.60 24.34 -30.27
CA ASN A 41 15.20 24.04 -29.95
C ASN A 41 14.81 22.61 -30.36
N GLN A 42 15.33 22.11 -31.48
CA GLN A 42 15.12 20.73 -31.91
C GLN A 42 15.74 19.70 -30.95
N GLN A 43 16.89 20.00 -30.34
CA GLN A 43 17.49 19.13 -29.31
C GLN A 43 16.67 19.16 -28.01
N SER A 44 16.22 20.34 -27.58
CA SER A 44 15.38 20.49 -26.39
C SER A 44 14.07 19.72 -26.51
N THR A 45 13.42 19.72 -27.67
CA THR A 45 12.17 18.96 -27.88
C THR A 45 12.37 17.44 -27.86
N LYS A 46 13.52 16.93 -28.35
CA LYS A 46 13.85 15.50 -28.25
C LYS A 46 14.07 15.09 -26.79
N LEU A 47 14.81 15.91 -26.04
CA LEU A 47 15.05 15.67 -24.63
C LEU A 47 13.74 15.70 -23.83
N GLN A 48 12.86 16.66 -24.11
CA GLN A 48 11.55 16.73 -23.45
C GLN A 48 10.71 15.48 -23.70
N LYS A 49 10.68 14.96 -24.93
CA LYS A 49 9.98 13.70 -25.23
C LYS A 49 10.54 12.50 -24.48
N GLN A 50 11.86 12.47 -24.23
CA GLN A 50 12.47 11.41 -23.42
C GLN A 50 12.07 11.53 -21.95
N ILE A 51 12.02 12.76 -21.42
CA ILE A 51 11.54 13.04 -20.05
C ILE A 51 10.08 12.59 -19.91
N ASP A 52 9.20 13.02 -20.82
CA ASP A 52 7.77 12.69 -20.76
C ASP A 52 7.54 11.17 -20.82
N ASN A 53 8.32 10.45 -21.66
CA ASN A 53 8.27 8.98 -21.73
C ASN A 53 8.77 8.33 -20.44
N LEU A 54 9.89 8.81 -19.89
CA LEU A 54 10.44 8.29 -18.65
C LEU A 54 9.46 8.53 -17.47
N GLU A 55 8.83 9.69 -17.41
CA GLU A 55 7.79 9.98 -16.41
C GLU A 55 6.58 9.05 -16.54
N ALA A 56 6.15 8.73 -17.76
CA ALA A 56 5.08 7.77 -18.00
C ALA A 56 5.46 6.36 -17.50
N GLN A 57 6.70 5.92 -17.75
CA GLN A 57 7.22 4.63 -17.28
C GLN A 57 7.29 4.59 -15.74
N VAL A 58 7.81 5.64 -15.10
CA VAL A 58 7.88 5.72 -13.64
C VAL A 58 6.48 5.66 -13.01
N LYS A 59 5.49 6.36 -13.59
CA LYS A 59 4.10 6.30 -13.12
C LYS A 59 3.51 4.89 -13.27
N GLN A 60 3.79 4.22 -14.39
CA GLN A 60 3.34 2.85 -14.60
C GLN A 60 3.96 1.90 -13.58
N GLU A 61 5.27 1.98 -13.36
CA GLU A 61 5.99 1.14 -12.39
C GLU A 61 5.47 1.36 -10.96
N GLN A 62 5.23 2.62 -10.57
CA GLN A 62 4.62 2.94 -9.28
C GLN A 62 3.23 2.32 -9.13
N SER A 63 2.39 2.41 -10.16
CA SER A 63 1.04 1.82 -10.12
C SER A 63 1.07 0.30 -9.98
N LEU A 64 1.99 -0.37 -10.67
CA LEU A 64 2.19 -1.82 -10.57
C LEU A 64 2.69 -2.21 -9.19
N LYS A 65 3.60 -1.43 -8.61
CA LYS A 65 4.10 -1.67 -7.25
C LYS A 65 2.97 -1.58 -6.22
N THR A 66 2.13 -0.55 -6.30
CA THR A 66 0.98 -0.41 -5.39
C THR A 66 -0.03 -1.54 -5.56
N GLN A 67 -0.29 -1.98 -6.79
CA GLN A 67 -1.15 -3.15 -7.04
C GLN A 67 -0.57 -4.42 -6.42
N ALA A 68 0.72 -4.68 -6.62
CA ALA A 68 1.40 -5.84 -6.05
C ALA A 68 1.43 -5.81 -4.51
N GLU A 69 1.63 -4.63 -3.91
CA GLU A 69 1.55 -4.46 -2.44
C GLU A 69 0.13 -4.74 -1.92
N THR A 70 -0.90 -4.26 -2.63
CA THR A 70 -2.30 -4.50 -2.27
C THR A 70 -2.63 -6.00 -2.37
N GLU A 71 -2.30 -6.64 -3.49
CA GLU A 71 -2.53 -8.07 -3.69
C GLU A 71 -1.79 -8.93 -2.65
N LYS A 72 -0.56 -8.53 -2.29
CA LYS A 72 0.20 -9.19 -1.22
C LYS A 72 -0.54 -9.10 0.13
N THR A 73 -1.03 -7.91 0.50
CA THR A 73 -1.80 -7.72 1.74
C THR A 73 -3.10 -8.52 1.71
N ASP A 74 -3.84 -8.53 0.61
CA ASP A 74 -5.08 -9.29 0.47
C ASP A 74 -4.84 -10.80 0.63
N LEU A 75 -3.72 -11.31 0.09
CA LEU A 75 -3.30 -12.70 0.28
C LEU A 75 -2.92 -12.98 1.73
N GLU A 76 -2.14 -12.09 2.37
CA GLU A 76 -1.75 -12.25 3.77
C GLU A 76 -2.97 -12.25 4.71
N GLU A 77 -3.97 -11.42 4.44
CA GLU A 77 -5.26 -11.41 5.14
C GLU A 77 -6.04 -12.71 4.89
N THR A 78 -6.14 -13.14 3.63
CA THR A 78 -6.87 -14.36 3.24
C THR A 78 -6.30 -15.63 3.89
N TYR A 79 -4.98 -15.72 3.99
CA TYR A 79 -4.28 -16.89 4.57
C TYR A 79 -4.00 -16.76 6.06
N CYS A 80 -4.44 -15.67 6.70
CA CYS A 80 -4.25 -15.47 8.13
C CYS A 80 -5.05 -16.51 8.95
N LYS A 81 -4.34 -17.43 9.60
CA LYS A 81 -4.90 -18.34 10.61
C LYS A 81 -4.93 -17.64 11.97
N GLY A 82 -5.68 -16.55 12.04
CA GLY A 82 -5.69 -15.66 13.18
C GLY A 82 -6.66 -14.51 13.01
N THR A 83 -6.43 -13.43 13.74
CA THR A 83 -7.14 -12.16 13.58
C THR A 83 -6.25 -11.20 12.79
N TRP A 84 -6.75 -10.70 11.66
CA TRP A 84 -6.05 -9.69 10.87
C TRP A 84 -6.28 -8.30 11.45
N GLN A 85 -5.22 -7.63 11.91
CA GLN A 85 -5.31 -6.27 12.47
C GLN A 85 -4.13 -5.43 12.03
N ASN A 86 -4.42 -4.21 11.55
CA ASN A 86 -3.41 -3.20 11.17
C ASN A 86 -2.33 -3.74 10.19
N GLY A 87 -2.71 -4.61 9.26
CA GLY A 87 -1.79 -5.18 8.27
C GLY A 87 -0.91 -6.33 8.80
N VAL A 88 -1.24 -6.89 9.96
CA VAL A 88 -0.51 -8.00 10.60
C VAL A 88 -1.49 -9.11 10.95
N CYS A 89 -1.09 -10.35 10.68
CA CYS A 89 -1.81 -11.54 11.13
C CYS A 89 -1.42 -11.88 12.58
N ILE A 90 -2.38 -11.82 13.49
CA ILE A 90 -2.20 -12.20 14.89
C ILE A 90 -2.69 -13.63 15.05
N LEU A 91 -1.77 -14.58 15.20
CA LEU A 91 -2.10 -15.98 15.40
C LEU A 91 -2.75 -16.16 16.77
N GLN A 92 -4.01 -16.59 16.78
CA GLN A 92 -4.67 -17.02 18.01
C GLN A 92 -4.23 -18.44 18.33
N THR A 93 -3.63 -18.60 19.49
CA THR A 93 -3.30 -19.91 20.06
C THR A 93 -4.19 -20.13 21.28
N CYS A 94 -4.60 -21.37 21.49
CA CYS A 94 -5.25 -21.78 22.72
C CYS A 94 -4.70 -23.16 23.08
N VAL A 95 -4.19 -23.28 24.30
CA VAL A 95 -3.65 -24.51 24.85
C VAL A 95 -4.35 -24.76 26.18
N ASP A 96 -4.92 -25.94 26.30
CA ASP A 96 -5.63 -26.45 27.46
C ASP A 96 -4.71 -27.49 28.13
N SER A 97 -4.46 -27.31 29.43
CA SER A 97 -3.43 -28.04 30.18
C SER A 97 -3.76 -29.52 30.41
N ASP A 98 -5.04 -29.87 30.32
CA ASP A 98 -5.64 -31.11 30.80
C ASP A 98 -6.61 -31.70 29.77
N VAL A 99 -6.59 -31.17 28.55
CA VAL A 99 -7.31 -31.68 27.37
C VAL A 99 -7.21 -33.21 27.15
N ASN A 100 -6.12 -33.85 27.60
CA ASN A 100 -5.88 -35.29 27.45
C ASN A 100 -6.56 -36.15 28.52
N GLU A 101 -7.13 -35.53 29.55
CA GLU A 101 -7.79 -36.22 30.66
C GLU A 101 -9.28 -36.47 30.39
N LYS A 102 -9.81 -35.97 29.26
CA LYS A 102 -11.22 -36.15 28.88
C LYS A 102 -11.70 -37.61 28.98
N PRO A 103 -12.87 -37.85 29.59
CA PRO A 103 -13.85 -36.89 30.13
C PRO A 103 -13.64 -36.55 31.61
N GLU A 104 -12.48 -36.88 32.19
CA GLU A 104 -12.14 -36.68 33.61
C GLU A 104 -11.49 -35.30 33.88
N ASP A 105 -11.39 -34.45 32.86
CA ASP A 105 -10.84 -33.09 32.93
C ASP A 105 -11.53 -32.27 34.03
N ILE A 106 -12.85 -32.37 34.15
CA ILE A 106 -13.64 -31.68 35.20
C ILE A 106 -13.25 -32.01 36.66
N TYR A 107 -12.48 -33.09 36.90
CA TYR A 107 -12.02 -33.51 38.22
C TYR A 107 -10.54 -33.17 38.48
N ILE A 108 -9.88 -32.57 37.50
CA ILE A 108 -8.49 -32.16 37.55
C ILE A 108 -8.48 -30.63 37.46
N LYS A 109 -7.53 -29.98 38.13
CA LYS A 109 -7.41 -28.54 38.00
C LYS A 109 -6.67 -28.22 36.70
N GLY A 110 -7.35 -27.56 35.79
CA GLY A 110 -6.82 -27.12 34.51
C GLY A 110 -6.54 -25.62 34.42
N THR A 111 -5.77 -25.29 33.39
CA THR A 111 -5.57 -23.93 32.90
C THR A 111 -5.60 -23.89 31.38
N VAL A 112 -6.18 -22.82 30.86
CA VAL A 112 -6.13 -22.47 29.44
C VAL A 112 -5.24 -21.26 29.25
N THR A 113 -4.19 -21.41 28.45
CA THR A 113 -3.37 -20.31 27.95
C THR A 113 -3.79 -19.97 26.53
N TYR A 114 -4.07 -18.70 26.25
CA TYR A 114 -4.46 -18.26 24.90
C TYR A 114 -3.91 -16.90 24.52
N THR A 115 -3.71 -16.68 23.22
CA THR A 115 -3.36 -15.37 22.66
C THR A 115 -4.64 -14.68 22.18
N ASP A 116 -4.93 -13.49 22.70
CA ASP A 116 -6.11 -12.72 22.31
C ASP A 116 -5.95 -11.98 20.96
N ASP A 117 -7.00 -11.28 20.54
CA ASP A 117 -7.03 -10.50 19.31
C ASP A 117 -5.99 -9.36 19.26
N SER A 118 -5.44 -8.96 20.41
CA SER A 118 -4.38 -7.95 20.49
C SER A 118 -2.98 -8.57 20.46
N GLY A 119 -2.87 -9.90 20.38
CA GLY A 119 -1.60 -10.62 20.43
C GLY A 119 -1.07 -10.80 21.85
N VAL A 120 -1.89 -10.57 22.87
CA VAL A 120 -1.48 -10.70 24.27
C VAL A 120 -1.78 -12.12 24.75
N SER A 121 -0.78 -12.75 25.38
CA SER A 121 -0.95 -14.05 26.03
C SER A 121 -1.68 -13.86 27.36
N ASN A 122 -2.77 -14.59 27.53
CA ASN A 122 -3.60 -14.64 28.72
C ASN A 122 -3.63 -16.07 29.25
N GLU A 123 -3.89 -16.21 30.55
CA GLU A 123 -4.08 -17.50 31.21
C GLU A 123 -5.34 -17.41 32.08
N VAL A 124 -6.18 -18.43 32.00
CA VAL A 124 -7.39 -18.54 32.82
C VAL A 124 -7.44 -19.96 33.34
N SER A 125 -7.61 -20.10 34.66
CA SER A 125 -7.77 -21.41 35.31
C SER A 125 -9.23 -21.78 35.43
N ASP A 126 -9.49 -23.06 35.60
CA ASP A 126 -10.81 -23.51 36.04
C ASP A 126 -11.12 -22.95 37.42
N GLU A 127 -12.40 -22.69 37.64
CA GLU A 127 -12.85 -22.09 38.89
C GLU A 127 -14.14 -22.72 39.37
N CYS A 128 -14.28 -22.84 40.68
CA CYS A 128 -15.55 -23.20 41.26
C CYS A 128 -16.51 -22.01 41.18
N SER A 129 -17.76 -22.28 40.80
CA SER A 129 -18.83 -21.29 40.94
C SER A 129 -18.96 -20.84 42.40
N GLY A 130 -19.54 -19.66 42.63
CA GLY A 130 -19.75 -19.14 43.99
C GLY A 130 -20.56 -20.06 44.91
N SER A 131 -21.37 -20.96 44.34
CA SER A 131 -22.13 -21.97 45.10
C SER A 131 -21.31 -23.19 45.51
N LYS A 132 -20.09 -23.36 44.97
CA LYS A 132 -19.21 -24.53 45.12
C LYS A 132 -19.84 -25.88 44.75
N ASN A 133 -20.93 -25.89 44.00
CA ASN A 133 -21.56 -27.11 43.49
C ASN A 133 -21.36 -27.30 41.99
N GLN A 134 -20.64 -26.38 41.34
CA GLN A 134 -20.36 -26.41 39.92
C GLN A 134 -18.93 -25.95 39.67
N VAL A 135 -18.30 -26.52 38.65
CA VAL A 135 -17.02 -26.07 38.09
C VAL A 135 -17.26 -25.34 36.77
N ASN A 136 -16.59 -24.21 36.61
CA ASN A 136 -16.44 -23.48 35.37
C ASN A 136 -15.18 -24.00 34.67
N GLU A 137 -15.36 -24.97 33.79
CA GLU A 137 -14.30 -25.59 33.01
C GLU A 137 -13.91 -24.68 31.84
N MET A 138 -12.65 -24.29 31.79
CA MET A 138 -12.05 -23.59 30.67
C MET A 138 -11.50 -24.62 29.68
N TRP A 139 -11.76 -24.42 28.40
CA TRP A 139 -11.29 -25.35 27.37
C TRP A 139 -10.99 -24.62 26.06
N CYS A 140 -10.22 -25.26 25.18
CA CYS A 140 -9.95 -24.73 23.85
C CYS A 140 -10.90 -25.35 22.81
N TYR A 141 -11.53 -24.51 21.99
CA TYR A 141 -12.42 -24.96 20.92
C TYR A 141 -12.14 -24.24 19.61
N GLU A 142 -12.44 -24.90 18.49
CA GLU A 142 -12.25 -24.29 17.17
C GLU A 142 -13.18 -23.09 17.00
N SER A 143 -12.61 -21.95 16.60
CA SER A 143 -13.32 -20.72 16.35
C SER A 143 -14.50 -20.97 15.39
N PRO A 144 -15.69 -20.42 15.65
CA PRO A 144 -16.86 -20.57 14.78
C PRO A 144 -16.64 -20.10 13.34
N SER A 145 -15.61 -19.30 13.09
CA SER A 145 -15.19 -18.88 11.75
C SER A 145 -14.61 -20.02 10.90
N GLY A 146 -14.31 -21.19 11.48
CA GLY A 146 -13.77 -22.34 10.75
C GLY A 146 -12.36 -22.11 10.18
N THR A 147 -11.60 -21.22 10.81
CA THR A 147 -10.25 -20.80 10.35
C THR A 147 -9.15 -21.76 10.82
N GLY A 148 -9.48 -22.81 11.57
CA GLY A 148 -8.52 -23.68 12.25
C GLY A 148 -7.86 -23.06 13.48
N ASN A 149 -8.34 -21.89 13.92
CA ASN A 149 -7.90 -21.22 15.14
C ASN A 149 -8.65 -21.80 16.34
N TYR A 150 -7.97 -21.94 17.47
CA TYR A 150 -8.60 -22.33 18.72
C TYR A 150 -8.71 -21.13 19.64
N VAL A 151 -9.86 -20.98 20.29
CA VAL A 151 -10.17 -19.88 21.21
C VAL A 151 -10.61 -20.45 22.56
N PRO A 152 -10.42 -19.70 23.66
CA PRO A 152 -10.86 -20.13 24.98
C PRO A 152 -12.39 -20.13 25.07
N GLY A 153 -12.94 -21.19 25.63
CA GLY A 153 -14.35 -21.35 25.95
C GLY A 153 -14.53 -21.68 27.42
N LYS A 154 -15.79 -21.60 27.87
CA LYS A 154 -16.18 -22.01 29.22
C LYS A 154 -17.37 -22.94 29.15
N MET A 155 -17.30 -24.05 29.86
CA MET A 155 -18.42 -24.95 30.11
C MET A 155 -18.69 -25.04 31.61
N VAL A 156 -19.93 -25.26 32.01
CA VAL A 156 -20.30 -25.37 33.42
C VAL A 156 -20.78 -26.79 33.66
N TYR A 157 -20.18 -27.45 34.65
CA TYR A 157 -20.55 -28.80 35.05
C TYR A 157 -21.01 -28.83 36.49
N ASP A 158 -22.04 -29.64 36.77
CA ASP A 158 -22.52 -29.91 38.13
C ASP A 158 -21.59 -30.92 38.82
N CYS A 159 -21.06 -30.57 39.99
CA CYS A 159 -20.22 -31.44 40.79
C CYS A 159 -21.06 -32.09 41.90
N ALA A 160 -21.31 -33.40 41.79
CA ALA A 160 -22.14 -34.14 42.75
C ALA A 160 -21.65 -34.06 44.21
N ASN A 161 -20.33 -34.04 44.41
CA ASN A 161 -19.68 -33.96 45.72
C ASN A 161 -19.12 -32.56 46.03
N GLY A 162 -19.51 -31.55 45.26
CA GLY A 162 -19.00 -30.18 45.35
C GLY A 162 -17.72 -29.94 44.54
N CYS A 163 -17.29 -28.68 44.53
CA CYS A 163 -16.13 -28.18 43.81
C CYS A 163 -15.13 -27.57 44.78
N LEU A 164 -13.85 -27.87 44.57
CA LEU A 164 -12.73 -27.31 45.32
C LEU A 164 -11.58 -26.96 44.37
N ASP A 165 -11.00 -25.77 44.55
CA ASP A 165 -9.80 -25.29 43.83
C ASP A 165 -9.85 -25.36 42.30
N GLY A 166 -11.06 -25.27 41.72
CA GLY A 166 -11.27 -25.29 40.28
C GLY A 166 -11.56 -26.68 39.72
N ALA A 167 -11.79 -27.69 40.55
CA ALA A 167 -12.15 -29.04 40.10
C ALA A 167 -13.31 -29.63 40.91
N CYS A 168 -14.08 -30.52 40.28
CA CYS A 168 -15.06 -31.33 41.00
C CYS A 168 -14.36 -32.30 41.96
N ILE A 169 -14.97 -32.51 43.12
CA ILE A 169 -14.54 -33.53 44.08
C ILE A 169 -15.09 -34.89 43.60
N LYS A 170 -14.22 -35.91 43.56
CA LYS A 170 -14.64 -37.30 43.29
C LYS A 170 -15.36 -37.93 44.47
#